data_AF-A0A7S2IVL3-F1
#
_entry.id   AF-A0A7S2IVL3-F1
#
_cell.length_a   1.000
_cell.length_b   1.000
_cell.length_c   1.000
_cell.angle_alpha   90.00
_cell.angle_beta   90.00
_cell.angle_gamma   90.00
#
_symmetry.space_group_name_H-M   'P 1'
#
loop_
_entity.id
_entity.type
_entity.pdbx_description
1 polymer ?
#
loop_
_entity_poly.entity_id
_entity_poly.type
_entity_poly.pdbx_seq_one_letter_code
_entity_poly.pdbx_strand_id
1 'polypeptide(L)'
;ALPNAAIAVLLHEYFKSGVADEQSVLGMDVLWAGYSSVLGFLIVFRNNQAYMRFWEGATLIRQARGEWFNAVSSLFAFCDHSEDAQEEVKAFQRTLVRFASMLYCSALQQVCELTDDCFEIIECDNMDAES
;
A
#
# COMPACT_ATOMS: atom_id res chain seq x y z
N ALA A 1 -4.29 6.71 25.87
CA ALA A 1 -3.40 7.69 26.54
C ALA A 1 -3.31 7.48 28.06
N LEU A 2 -4.42 7.18 28.75
CA LEU A 2 -4.48 6.97 30.21
C LEU A 2 -3.51 5.93 30.81
N PRO A 3 -3.26 4.74 30.20
CA PRO A 3 -2.38 3.75 30.84
C PRO A 3 -0.90 4.18 30.87
N ASN A 4 -0.42 4.85 29.81
CA ASN A 4 0.97 5.32 29.75
C ASN A 4 1.23 6.48 30.73
N ALA A 5 0.24 7.35 30.95
CA ALA A 5 0.34 8.42 31.95
C ALA A 5 0.38 7.87 33.38
N ALA A 6 -0.41 6.83 33.67
CA ALA A 6 -0.39 6.16 34.96
C ALA A 6 0.96 5.48 35.26
N ILE A 7 1.55 4.82 34.24
CA ILE A 7 2.88 4.22 34.35
C ILE A 7 3.95 5.28 34.61
N ALA A 8 3.89 6.43 33.93
CA ALA A 8 4.86 7.52 34.12
C ALA A 8 4.80 8.13 35.54
N VAL A 9 3.61 8.29 36.10
CA VAL A 9 3.43 8.82 37.47
C VAL A 9 3.90 7.83 38.53
N LEU A 10 3.61 6.53 38.36
CA LEU A 10 4.08 5.49 39.27
C LEU A 10 5.61 5.37 39.27
N LEU A 11 6.24 5.49 38.10
CA LEU A 11 7.69 5.46 37.97
C LEU A 11 8.35 6.65 38.67
N HIS A 12 7.73 7.83 38.59
CA HIS A 12 8.21 9.04 39.24
C HIS A 12 8.12 8.98 40.78
N GLU A 13 7.01 8.48 41.33
CA GLU A 13 6.83 8.29 42.79
C GLU A 13 7.83 7.28 43.37
N TYR A 14 8.09 6.19 42.64
CA TYR A 14 9.04 5.17 43.07
C TYR A 14 10.49 5.67 43.06
N PHE A 15 10.85 6.52 42.09
CA PHE A 15 12.21 7.09 41.97
C PHE A 15 12.54 8.11 43.06
N LYS A 16 11.55 8.90 43.50
CA LYS A 16 11.76 9.94 44.52
C LYS A 16 12.16 9.38 45.88
N SER A 17 11.76 8.14 46.19
CA SER A 17 12.07 7.50 47.48
C SER A 17 13.45 6.83 47.53
N GLY A 18 14.13 6.65 46.40
CA GLY A 18 15.42 5.94 46.31
C GLY A 18 16.66 6.83 46.09
N VAL A 19 16.51 8.10 45.73
CA VAL A 19 17.64 8.97 45.30
C VAL A 19 18.08 9.89 46.45
N ALA A 20 18.67 9.29 47.48
CA ALA A 20 19.57 9.99 48.38
C ALA A 20 20.82 9.12 48.52
N ASP A 21 21.90 9.58 47.89
CA ASP A 21 23.28 9.04 47.92
C ASP A 21 23.68 8.02 46.82
N GLU A 22 24.77 8.32 46.11
CA GLU A 22 25.57 7.48 45.18
C GLU A 22 24.93 6.84 43.92
N GLN A 23 23.62 6.95 43.70
CA GLN A 23 22.87 6.16 42.69
C GLN A 23 22.68 6.79 41.29
N SER A 24 23.41 7.85 40.94
CA SER A 24 23.17 8.63 39.70
C SER A 24 23.57 7.92 38.40
N VAL A 25 24.64 7.10 38.42
CA VAL A 25 25.09 6.33 37.24
C VAL A 25 24.22 5.09 37.02
N LEU A 26 23.94 4.33 38.09
CA LEU A 26 23.03 3.17 38.07
C LEU A 26 21.60 3.56 37.68
N GLY A 27 21.12 4.73 38.12
CA GLY A 27 19.81 5.25 37.73
C GLY A 27 19.71 5.57 36.23
N MET A 28 20.79 6.08 35.62
CA MET A 28 20.84 6.39 34.20
C MET A 28 20.79 5.11 33.33
N ASP A 29 21.50 4.06 33.74
CA ASP A 29 21.48 2.76 33.04
C ASP A 29 20.09 2.12 33.07
N VAL A 30 19.41 2.17 34.23
CA VAL A 30 18.05 1.65 34.38
C VAL A 30 17.04 2.45 33.55
N LEU A 31 17.16 3.78 33.54
CA LEU A 31 16.29 4.65 32.72
C LEU A 31 16.51 4.42 31.23
N TRP A 32 17.77 4.29 30.79
CA TRP A 32 18.11 4.02 29.41
C TRP A 32 17.65 2.63 28.95
N ALA A 33 17.77 1.62 29.82
CA ALA A 33 17.26 0.27 29.56
C ALA A 33 15.73 0.24 29.46
N GLY A 34 15.03 0.91 30.37
CA GLY A 34 13.57 1.03 30.32
C GLY A 34 13.09 1.78 29.08
N TYR A 35 13.72 2.90 28.75
CA TYR A 35 13.45 3.66 27.53
C TYR A 35 13.66 2.82 26.27
N SER A 36 14.83 2.16 26.16
CA SER A 36 15.17 1.33 25.00
C SER A 36 14.27 0.11 24.87
N SER A 37 13.81 -0.46 25.99
CA SER A 37 12.85 -1.57 26.00
C SER A 37 11.50 -1.15 25.44
N VAL A 38 10.93 -0.04 25.91
CA VAL A 38 9.65 0.50 25.41
C VAL A 38 9.78 0.92 23.95
N LEU A 39 10.87 1.59 23.58
CA LEU A 39 11.13 2.00 22.21
C LEU A 39 11.25 0.77 21.28
N GLY A 40 12.01 -0.25 21.69
CA GLY A 40 12.16 -1.50 20.94
C GLY A 40 10.82 -2.19 20.72
N PHE A 41 10.00 -2.29 21.77
CA PHE A 41 8.64 -2.81 21.67
C PHE A 41 7.80 -2.01 20.67
N LEU A 42 7.76 -0.68 20.79
CA LEU A 42 6.97 0.17 19.90
C LEU A 42 7.40 0.07 18.44
N ILE A 43 8.71 0.01 18.18
CA ILE A 43 9.26 -0.15 16.82
C ILE A 43 8.81 -1.48 16.22
N VAL A 44 8.94 -2.59 16.96
CA VAL A 44 8.55 -3.91 16.47
C VAL A 44 7.06 -3.96 16.16
N PHE A 45 6.21 -3.46 17.07
CA PHE A 45 4.76 -3.46 16.86
C PHE A 45 4.36 -2.57 15.68
N ARG A 46 4.96 -1.38 15.55
CA ARG A 46 4.70 -0.49 14.42
C ARG A 46 5.15 -1.09 13.09
N ASN A 47 6.35 -1.68 13.05
CA ASN A 47 6.84 -2.34 11.84
C ASN A 47 5.99 -3.54 11.46
N ASN A 48 5.54 -4.33 12.43
CA ASN A 48 4.68 -5.48 12.15
C ASN A 48 3.36 -5.04 11.49
N GLN A 49 2.71 -4.00 12.03
CA GLN A 49 1.49 -3.45 11.44
C GLN A 49 1.72 -2.85 10.04
N ALA A 50 2.81 -2.11 9.86
CA ALA A 50 3.17 -1.55 8.56
C ALA A 50 3.46 -2.66 7.52
N TYR A 51 4.16 -3.72 7.93
CA TYR A 51 4.46 -4.87 7.09
C TYR A 51 3.19 -5.61 6.65
N MET A 52 2.25 -5.86 7.56
CA MET A 52 0.97 -6.49 7.22
C MET A 52 0.20 -5.66 6.18
N ARG A 53 0.08 -4.34 6.39
CA ARG A 53 -0.60 -3.44 5.45
C ARG A 53 0.08 -3.39 4.08
N PHE A 54 1.42 -3.41 4.05
CA PHE A 54 2.18 -3.45 2.81
C PHE A 54 1.88 -4.71 2.00
N TRP A 55 1.92 -5.88 2.64
CA TRP A 55 1.65 -7.15 1.94
C TRP A 55 0.19 -7.32 1.53
N GLU A 56 -0.74 -6.82 2.34
CA GLU A 56 -2.15 -6.76 1.97
C GLU A 56 -2.35 -5.90 0.72
N GLY A 57 -1.80 -4.68 0.70
CA GLY A 57 -1.86 -3.79 -0.46
C GLY A 57 -1.22 -4.40 -1.72
N ALA A 58 -0.03 -5.00 -1.58
CA ALA A 58 0.66 -5.66 -2.69
C ALA A 58 -0.15 -6.84 -3.26
N THR A 59 -0.81 -7.61 -2.38
CA THR A 59 -1.67 -8.73 -2.77
C THR A 59 -2.91 -8.23 -3.52
N LEU A 60 -3.57 -7.18 -3.01
CA LEU A 60 -4.75 -6.58 -3.63
C LEU A 60 -4.44 -6.02 -5.03
N ILE A 61 -3.32 -5.32 -5.21
CA ILE A 61 -2.89 -4.81 -6.54
C ILE A 61 -2.67 -5.98 -7.51
N ARG A 62 -2.03 -7.06 -7.04
CA ARG A 62 -1.79 -8.24 -7.88
C ARG A 62 -3.08 -8.96 -8.25
N GLN A 63 -4.04 -9.05 -7.33
CA GLN A 63 -5.35 -9.61 -7.58
C GLN A 63 -6.14 -8.75 -8.56
N ALA A 64 -6.17 -7.43 -8.37
CA ALA A 64 -6.80 -6.48 -9.30
C ALA A 64 -6.26 -6.69 -10.72
N ARG A 65 -4.95 -6.71 -10.91
CA ARG A 65 -4.36 -7.00 -12.24
C ARG A 65 -4.87 -8.32 -12.85
N GLY A 66 -5.02 -9.36 -12.02
CA GLY A 66 -5.56 -10.65 -12.45
C GLY A 66 -7.03 -10.57 -12.89
N GLU A 67 -7.87 -9.88 -12.12
CA GLU A 67 -9.29 -9.68 -12.44
C GLU A 67 -9.48 -8.86 -13.74
N TRP A 68 -8.69 -7.81 -13.94
CA TRP A 68 -8.74 -7.01 -15.17
C TRP A 68 -8.36 -7.86 -16.39
N PHE A 69 -7.29 -8.67 -16.27
CA PHE A 69 -6.89 -9.58 -17.33
C PHE A 69 -7.98 -10.62 -17.63
N ASN A 70 -8.56 -11.22 -16.59
CA ASN A 70 -9.63 -12.21 -16.74
C ASN A 70 -10.88 -11.60 -17.40
N ALA A 71 -11.24 -10.37 -17.04
CA ALA A 71 -12.38 -9.66 -17.64
C ALA A 71 -12.18 -9.42 -19.15
N VAL A 72 -11.01 -8.90 -19.55
CA VAL A 72 -10.69 -8.70 -20.98
C VAL A 72 -10.63 -10.03 -21.73
N SER A 73 -9.99 -11.05 -21.13
CA SER A 73 -9.93 -12.39 -21.72
C SER A 73 -11.31 -13.01 -21.91
N SER A 74 -12.22 -12.82 -20.96
CA SER A 74 -13.59 -13.32 -21.07
C SER A 74 -14.33 -12.63 -22.22
N LEU A 75 -14.20 -11.31 -22.36
CA LEU A 75 -14.81 -10.57 -23.48
C LEU A 75 -14.27 -11.03 -24.83
N PHE A 76 -12.98 -11.36 -24.92
CA PHE A 76 -12.37 -11.90 -26.13
C PHE A 76 -12.92 -13.29 -26.46
N ALA A 77 -13.14 -14.14 -25.45
CA ALA A 77 -13.67 -15.50 -25.64
C ALA A 77 -15.14 -15.53 -26.12
N PHE A 78 -15.91 -14.47 -25.88
CA PHE A 78 -17.30 -14.34 -26.36
C PHE A 78 -17.45 -13.59 -27.68
N CYS A 79 -16.33 -13.23 -28.33
CA CYS A 79 -16.38 -12.62 -29.66
C CYS A 79 -16.81 -13.64 -30.72
N ASP A 80 -17.49 -13.18 -31.77
CA ASP A 80 -17.82 -14.02 -32.92
C ASP A 80 -16.56 -14.46 -33.67
N HIS A 81 -16.58 -15.69 -34.19
CA HIS A 81 -15.48 -16.30 -34.95
C HIS A 81 -15.81 -16.45 -36.44
N SER A 82 -16.98 -16.00 -36.89
CA SER A 82 -17.34 -15.96 -38.31
C SER A 82 -16.34 -15.11 -39.11
N GLU A 83 -16.05 -15.51 -40.36
CA GLU A 83 -15.11 -14.79 -41.24
C GLU A 83 -15.60 -13.36 -41.54
N ASP A 84 -16.91 -13.17 -41.65
CA ASP A 84 -17.55 -11.90 -41.96
C ASP A 84 -17.40 -10.86 -40.83
N ALA A 85 -17.31 -11.31 -39.57
CA ALA A 85 -17.20 -10.43 -38.40
C ALA A 85 -15.75 -10.18 -37.93
N GLN A 86 -14.74 -10.81 -38.56
CA GLN A 86 -13.36 -10.75 -38.04
C GLN A 86 -12.76 -9.35 -37.99
N GLU A 87 -13.10 -8.48 -38.95
CA GLU A 87 -12.59 -7.10 -38.96
C GLU A 87 -13.20 -6.27 -37.81
N GLU A 88 -14.51 -6.39 -37.60
CA GLU A 88 -15.22 -5.71 -36.50
C GLU A 88 -14.74 -6.23 -35.13
N VAL A 89 -14.57 -7.54 -34.98
CA VAL A 89 -14.05 -8.15 -33.75
C VAL A 89 -12.62 -7.67 -33.45
N LYS A 90 -11.75 -7.58 -34.45
CA LYS A 90 -10.40 -7.04 -34.27
C LYS A 90 -10.41 -5.56 -33.87
N ALA A 91 -11.30 -4.76 -34.45
CA ALA A 91 -11.47 -3.36 -34.07
C ALA A 91 -11.96 -3.21 -32.62
N PHE A 92 -12.94 -4.04 -32.22
CA PHE A 92 -13.43 -4.11 -30.84
C PHE A 92 -12.33 -4.50 -29.86
N GLN A 93 -11.59 -5.59 -30.14
CA GLN A 93 -10.52 -6.10 -29.28
C GLN A 93 -9.43 -5.05 -29.04
N ARG A 94 -8.99 -4.35 -30.10
CA ARG A 94 -8.00 -3.26 -29.99
C ARG A 94 -8.49 -2.13 -29.10
N THR A 95 -9.74 -1.71 -29.31
CA THR A 95 -10.38 -0.64 -28.52
C THR A 95 -10.52 -1.03 -27.05
N LEU A 96 -10.95 -2.26 -26.78
CA LEU A 96 -11.10 -2.79 -25.43
C LEU A 96 -9.77 -2.85 -24.67
N VAL A 97 -8.69 -3.31 -25.32
CA VAL A 97 -7.34 -3.36 -24.72
C VAL A 97 -6.85 -1.97 -24.34
N ARG A 98 -7.06 -0.98 -25.21
CA ARG A 98 -6.70 0.43 -24.95
C ARG A 98 -7.49 1.01 -23.78
N PHE A 99 -8.80 0.81 -23.74
CA PHE A 99 -9.62 1.23 -22.60
C PHE A 99 -9.20 0.56 -21.30
N ALA A 100 -8.94 -0.75 -21.32
CA ALA A 100 -8.46 -1.49 -20.15
C ALA A 100 -7.11 -0.96 -19.65
N SER A 101 -6.20 -0.61 -20.57
CA SER A 101 -4.90 -0.01 -20.24
C SER A 101 -5.05 1.37 -19.58
N MET A 102 -5.86 2.27 -20.13
CA MET A 102 -6.12 3.59 -19.54
C MET A 102 -6.82 3.50 -18.19
N LEU A 103 -7.82 2.62 -18.07
CA LEU A 103 -8.55 2.42 -16.82
C LEU A 103 -7.63 1.87 -15.73
N TYR A 104 -6.76 0.91 -16.07
CA TYR A 104 -5.78 0.37 -15.15
C TYR A 104 -4.73 1.40 -14.73
N CYS A 105 -4.25 2.23 -15.66
CA CYS A 105 -3.37 3.37 -15.36
C CYS A 105 -4.03 4.37 -14.39
N SER A 106 -5.27 4.79 -14.66
CA SER A 106 -6.01 5.71 -13.79
C SER A 106 -6.24 5.13 -12.39
N ALA A 107 -6.54 3.83 -12.29
CA ALA A 107 -6.70 3.15 -11.02
C ALA A 107 -5.39 3.12 -10.21
N LEU A 108 -4.25 2.87 -10.87
CA LEU A 108 -2.94 2.89 -10.21
C LEU A 108 -2.53 4.30 -9.78
N GLN A 109 -2.79 5.33 -10.57
CA GLN A 109 -2.50 6.73 -10.21
C GLN A 109 -3.25 7.20 -8.96
N GLN A 110 -4.43 6.65 -8.68
CA GLN A 110 -5.16 6.98 -7.45
C GLN A 110 -4.51 6.39 -6.19
N VAL A 111 -3.76 5.30 -6.34
CA VAL A 111 -3.12 4.58 -5.23
C VAL A 111 -1.65 4.99 -5.07
N CYS A 112 -1.00 5.36 -6.16
CA CYS A 112 0.41 5.75 -6.18
C CYS A 112 0.56 7.27 -6.09
N GLU A 113 1.36 7.75 -5.14
CA GLU A 113 1.84 9.13 -5.15
C GLU A 113 2.91 9.28 -6.23
N LEU A 114 2.50 9.70 -7.42
CA LEU A 114 3.39 9.99 -8.55
C LEU A 114 3.43 11.50 -8.76
N THR A 115 4.60 12.11 -8.55
CA THR A 115 4.77 13.58 -8.67
C THR A 115 5.08 14.04 -10.10
N ASP A 116 5.68 13.19 -10.93
CA ASP A 116 6.08 13.54 -12.32
C ASP A 116 5.98 12.38 -13.32
N ASP A 117 5.63 11.16 -12.87
CA ASP A 117 5.62 9.96 -13.71
C ASP A 117 4.19 9.46 -13.98
N CYS A 118 3.80 9.37 -15.25
CA CYS A 118 2.59 8.67 -15.66
C CYS A 118 2.92 7.21 -15.99
N PHE A 119 2.03 6.27 -15.63
CA PHE A 119 2.18 4.90 -16.10
C PHE A 119 2.01 4.85 -17.61
N GLU A 120 2.85 4.03 -18.26
CA GLU A 120 2.78 3.79 -19.69
C GLU A 120 1.42 3.17 -20.04
N ILE A 121 0.74 3.77 -21.02
CA ILE A 121 -0.52 3.27 -21.58
C ILE A 121 -0.28 2.82 -23.02
N ILE A 122 -1.06 1.85 -23.47
CA ILE A 122 -1.02 1.38 -24.86
C ILE A 122 -1.54 2.50 -25.75
N GLU A 123 -0.77 2.85 -26.80
CA GLU A 123 -1.00 3.95 -27.74
C GLU A 123 -2.47 4.27 -28.00
N CYS A 124 -2.84 5.53 -27.75
CA CYS A 124 -4.20 6.07 -27.96
C CYS A 124 -4.49 6.46 -29.41
N ASP A 125 -3.53 6.31 -30.32
CA ASP A 125 -3.67 6.76 -31.71
C ASP A 125 -4.86 6.04 -32.36
N ASN A 126 -5.86 6.80 -32.84
CA ASN A 126 -7.23 6.41 -33.25
C ASN A 126 -8.37 6.47 -32.20
N MET A 127 -8.18 7.06 -31.01
CA MET A 127 -9.29 7.35 -30.08
C MET A 127 -9.83 8.79 -30.18
N ASP A 128 -9.11 9.66 -30.88
CA ASP A 128 -9.58 10.98 -31.25
C ASP A 128 -10.51 10.83 -32.46
N ALA A 129 -11.82 10.87 -32.20
CA ALA A 129 -12.76 11.16 -33.25
C ALA A 129 -12.43 12.55 -33.79
N GLU A 130 -12.29 12.68 -35.11
CA GLU A 130 -12.48 13.96 -35.79
C GLU A 130 -13.67 14.69 -35.15
N SER A 131 -13.38 15.81 -34.50
CA SER A 131 -14.33 16.86 -34.13
C SER A 131 -13.72 18.18 -34.55
#